data_AF-A0A7J9XHW3-F1
#
_entry.id   AF-A0A7J9XHW3-F1
#
_cell.length_a   1.000
_cell.length_b   1.000
_cell.length_c   1.000
_cell.angle_alpha   90.00
_cell.angle_beta   90.00
_cell.angle_gamma   90.00
#
_symmetry.space_group_name_H-M   'P 1'
#
loop_
_entity.id
_entity.type
_entity.pdbx_description
1 polymer ?
#
loop_
_entity_poly.entity_id
_entity_poly.type
_entity_poly.pdbx_seq_one_letter_code
_entity_poly.pdbx_strand_id
1 'polypeptide(L)'
;MSPEQQERQLPPHIDTSKPSLARVYDALLGGKDNFDVDRALLQQLVQLTPEMPAVARSNRRWLIRAVRWLARNAGIDQFLDVGSGLPTLT
;
A
#
# COMPACT_ATOMS: atom_id res chain seq x y z
N MET A 1 -24.06 -19.45 11.95
CA MET A 1 -22.75 -18.85 12.27
C MET A 1 -22.61 -17.58 11.46
N SER A 2 -22.32 -16.44 12.08
CA SER A 2 -22.18 -15.15 11.38
C SER A 2 -20.99 -15.19 10.41
N PRO A 3 -21.10 -14.65 9.18
CA PRO A 3 -20.02 -14.61 8.19
C PRO A 3 -18.82 -13.70 8.55
N GLU A 4 -18.81 -13.06 9.71
CA GLU A 4 -17.98 -11.86 9.94
C GLU A 4 -16.55 -12.10 10.43
N GLN A 5 -16.09 -13.33 10.61
CA GLN A 5 -14.74 -13.56 11.15
C GLN A 5 -14.06 -14.76 10.48
N GLN A 6 -13.78 -14.65 9.18
CA GLN A 6 -12.61 -15.32 8.64
C GLN A 6 -11.40 -14.64 9.28
N GLU A 7 -10.91 -15.20 10.39
CA GLU A 7 -9.63 -14.82 10.98
C GLU A 7 -8.58 -14.87 9.87
N ARG A 8 -8.16 -13.69 9.41
CA ARG A 8 -7.04 -13.58 8.50
C ARG A 8 -5.83 -14.09 9.27
N GLN A 9 -5.47 -15.36 9.07
CA GLN A 9 -4.25 -15.93 9.63
C GLN A 9 -3.08 -15.06 9.17
N LEU A 10 -2.58 -14.25 10.09
CA LEU A 10 -1.44 -13.40 9.84
C LEU A 10 -0.22 -14.31 9.72
N PRO A 11 0.71 -14.01 8.79
CA PRO A 11 1.97 -14.72 8.76
C PRO A 11 2.65 -14.60 10.14
N PRO A 12 3.27 -15.68 10.65
CA PRO A 12 3.73 -15.78 12.04
C PRO A 12 4.83 -14.78 12.45
N HIS A 13 5.31 -13.96 11.51
CA HIS A 13 6.42 -13.02 11.68
C HIS A 13 6.01 -11.54 11.54
N ILE A 14 4.72 -11.24 11.43
CA ILE A 14 4.26 -9.86 11.31
C ILE A 14 4.06 -9.26 12.70
N ASP A 15 4.97 -8.37 13.09
CA ASP A 15 4.78 -7.50 14.27
C ASP A 15 3.72 -6.44 13.96
N THR A 16 2.57 -6.54 14.61
CA THR A 16 1.43 -5.61 14.47
C THR A 16 1.48 -4.46 15.48
N SER A 17 2.46 -4.45 16.38
CA SER A 17 2.65 -3.40 17.39
C SER A 17 3.55 -2.25 16.90
N LYS A 18 4.27 -2.45 15.79
CA LYS A 18 5.15 -1.44 15.18
C LYS A 18 4.62 -1.04 13.81
N PRO A 19 4.60 0.24 13.45
CA PRO A 19 4.18 0.65 12.10
C PRO A 19 5.13 0.13 11.02
N SER A 20 4.60 -0.16 9.83
CA SER A 20 5.35 -0.50 8.63
C SER A 20 5.03 0.49 7.51
N LEU A 21 6.06 0.96 6.80
CA LEU A 21 5.87 1.91 5.69
C LEU A 21 4.94 1.35 4.60
N ALA A 22 5.00 0.04 4.32
CA ALA A 22 4.12 -0.58 3.33
C ALA A 22 2.65 -0.55 3.78
N ARG A 23 2.38 -0.74 5.08
CA ARG A 23 1.03 -0.69 5.67
C ARG A 23 0.51 0.74 5.83
N VAL A 24 1.38 1.69 6.17
CA VAL A 24 1.04 3.12 6.18
C VAL A 24 0.68 3.59 4.77
N TYR A 25 1.43 3.15 3.76
CA TYR A 25 1.14 3.46 2.36
C TYR A 25 -0.16 2.81 1.87
N ASP A 26 -0.46 1.58 2.32
CA ASP A 26 -1.76 0.96 2.10
C ASP A 26 -2.90 1.79 2.70
N ALA A 27 -2.76 2.24 3.96
CA ALA A 27 -3.73 3.12 4.61
C ALA A 27 -3.91 4.47 3.88
N LEU A 28 -2.83 5.07 3.37
CA LEU A 28 -2.87 6.29 2.53
C LEU A 28 -3.73 6.13 1.28
N LEU A 29 -3.75 4.93 0.73
CA LEU A 29 -4.52 4.58 -0.46
C LEU A 29 -5.94 4.12 -0.14
N GLY A 30 -6.33 4.04 1.13
CA GLY A 30 -7.62 3.51 1.57
C GLY A 30 -7.71 1.99 1.55
N GLY A 31 -6.58 1.30 1.58
CA GLY A 31 -6.52 -0.16 1.71
C GLY A 31 -6.88 -0.66 3.11
N LYS A 32 -6.94 -1.99 3.24
CA LYS A 32 -7.36 -2.70 4.46
C LYS A 32 -6.26 -3.54 5.10
N ASP A 33 -5.07 -3.52 4.53
CA ASP A 33 -3.92 -4.33 4.94
C ASP A 33 -3.03 -3.52 5.87
N ASN A 34 -3.64 -2.92 6.90
CA ASN A 34 -3.00 -2.05 7.87
C ASN A 34 -3.64 -2.18 9.26
N PHE A 35 -2.85 -1.96 10.30
CA PHE A 35 -3.25 -2.05 11.70
C PHE A 35 -3.41 -0.65 12.31
N ASP A 36 -3.91 -0.58 13.54
CA ASP A 36 -4.12 0.69 14.26
C ASP A 36 -2.83 1.50 14.38
N VAL A 37 -1.69 0.84 14.62
CA VAL A 37 -0.38 1.50 14.73
C VAL A 37 0.06 2.17 13.42
N ASP A 38 -0.32 1.60 12.27
CA ASP A 38 -0.02 2.20 10.96
C ASP A 38 -0.92 3.41 10.70
N ARG A 39 -2.21 3.31 11.06
CA ARG A 39 -3.18 4.42 10.94
C ARG A 39 -2.85 5.58 11.88
N ALA A 40 -2.37 5.30 13.09
CA ALA A 40 -1.92 6.32 14.04
C ALA A 40 -0.73 7.11 13.48
N LEU A 41 0.27 6.41 12.90
CA LEU A 41 1.38 7.09 12.23
C LEU A 41 0.90 7.89 11.02
N LEU A 42 -0.02 7.34 10.21
CA LEU A 42 -0.62 8.07 9.10
C LEU A 42 -1.29 9.37 9.56
N GLN A 43 -2.07 9.35 10.63
CA GLN A 43 -2.74 10.55 11.16
C GLN A 43 -1.73 11.64 11.52
N GLN A 44 -0.61 11.29 12.14
CA GLN A 44 0.47 12.23 12.44
C GLN A 44 1.09 12.82 11.16
N LEU A 45 1.33 11.99 10.15
CA LEU A 45 1.91 12.43 8.88
C LEU A 45 0.95 13.35 8.11
N VAL A 46 -0.35 13.05 8.07
CA VAL A 46 -1.35 13.88 7.39
C VAL A 46 -1.54 15.23 8.08
N GLN A 47 -1.35 15.33 9.40
CA GLN A 47 -1.33 16.62 10.08
C GLN A 47 -0.18 17.53 9.62
N LEU A 48 0.97 16.93 9.30
CA LEU A 48 2.14 17.66 8.79
C LEU A 48 2.05 17.93 7.29
N THR A 49 1.41 17.03 6.54
CA THR A 49 1.39 17.04 5.08
C THR A 49 0.02 16.55 4.57
N PRO A 50 -1.01 17.43 4.55
CA PRO A 50 -2.38 17.05 4.20
C PRO A 50 -2.55 16.47 2.79
N GLU A 51 -1.62 16.76 1.87
CA GLU A 51 -1.64 16.30 0.47
C GLU A 51 -1.21 14.84 0.28
N MET A 52 -0.67 14.17 1.31
CA MET A 52 -0.11 12.82 1.18
C MET A 52 -1.05 11.80 0.51
N PRO A 53 -2.36 11.74 0.80
CA PRO A 53 -3.26 10.80 0.11
C PRO A 53 -3.34 11.07 -1.39
N ALA A 54 -3.31 12.34 -1.80
CA ALA A 54 -3.32 12.71 -3.22
C ALA A 54 -1.99 12.34 -3.90
N VAL A 55 -0.87 12.56 -3.22
CA VAL A 55 0.48 12.16 -3.67
C VAL A 55 0.56 10.64 -3.83
N ALA A 56 0.10 9.86 -2.85
CA ALA A 56 0.09 8.41 -2.91
C ALA A 56 -0.71 7.89 -4.11
N ARG A 57 -1.93 8.41 -4.33
CA ARG A 57 -2.74 8.07 -5.51
C ARG A 57 -2.06 8.47 -6.83
N SER A 58 -1.40 9.62 -6.86
CA SER A 58 -0.67 10.07 -8.06
C SER A 58 0.50 9.13 -8.39
N ASN A 59 1.27 8.74 -7.37
CA ASN A 59 2.37 7.79 -7.51
C ASN A 59 1.90 6.43 -8.03
N ARG A 60 0.80 5.87 -7.50
CA ARG A 60 0.20 4.63 -8.02
C ARG A 60 -0.22 4.74 -9.48
N ARG A 61 -0.89 5.84 -9.85
CA ARG A 61 -1.25 6.09 -11.27
C ARG A 61 -0.02 6.21 -12.16
N TRP A 62 1.05 6.84 -11.67
CA TRP A 62 2.30 6.96 -12.42
C TRP A 62 2.94 5.60 -12.65
N LEU A 63 3.09 4.78 -11.61
CA LEU A 63 3.64 3.42 -11.71
C LEU A 63 2.90 2.59 -12.77
N ILE A 64 1.56 2.62 -12.74
CA ILE A 64 0.72 1.91 -13.72
C ILE A 64 1.01 2.38 -15.15
N ARG A 65 1.10 3.70 -15.37
CA ARG A 65 1.40 4.26 -16.72
C ARG A 65 2.80 3.89 -17.17
N ALA A 66 3.79 4.01 -16.30
CA ALA A 66 5.19 3.73 -16.59
C ALA A 66 5.38 2.25 -16.97
N VAL A 67 4.90 1.32 -16.15
CA VAL A 67 5.02 -0.12 -16.42
C VAL A 67 4.26 -0.52 -17.68
N ARG A 68 3.04 0.01 -17.89
CA ARG A 68 2.28 -0.23 -19.13
C ARG A 68 3.04 0.26 -20.36
N TRP A 69 3.70 1.42 -20.25
CA TRP A 69 4.47 1.95 -21.36
C TRP A 69 5.70 1.08 -21.64
N LEU A 70 6.45 0.70 -20.61
CA LEU A 70 7.63 -0.19 -20.73
C LEU A 70 7.26 -1.52 -21.40
N ALA A 71 6.18 -2.15 -20.93
CA ALA A 71 5.73 -3.42 -21.49
C ALA A 71 5.24 -3.31 -22.94
N ARG A 72 4.48 -2.26 -23.27
CA ARG A 72 3.82 -2.15 -24.59
C ARG A 72 4.66 -1.48 -25.66
N ASN A 73 5.52 -0.53 -25.28
CA ASN A 73 6.22 0.34 -26.24
C ASN A 73 7.74 0.10 -26.22
N ALA A 74 8.32 -0.22 -25.06
CA ALA A 74 9.76 -0.49 -24.96
C ALA A 74 10.11 -1.98 -25.11
N GLY A 75 9.12 -2.87 -25.19
CA GLY A 75 9.32 -4.31 -25.35
C GLY A 75 9.93 -5.01 -24.14
N ILE A 76 9.84 -4.41 -22.94
CA ILE A 76 10.34 -5.02 -21.70
C ILE A 76 9.35 -6.07 -21.19
N ASP A 77 9.80 -7.30 -20.98
CA ASP A 77 9.01 -8.44 -20.53
C ASP A 77 9.43 -9.00 -19.15
N GLN A 78 10.54 -8.52 -18.59
CA GLN A 78 11.03 -8.88 -17.26
C GLN A 78 11.11 -7.65 -16.35
N PHE A 79 10.59 -7.77 -15.13
CA PHE A 79 10.53 -6.69 -14.15
C PHE A 79 11.04 -7.17 -12.79
N LEU A 80 11.88 -6.36 -12.15
CA LEU A 80 12.26 -6.49 -10.75
C LEU A 80 11.70 -5.27 -10.00
N ASP A 81 10.71 -5.50 -9.15
CA ASP A 81 10.11 -4.44 -8.32
C ASP A 81 10.62 -4.53 -6.88
N VAL A 82 11.48 -3.58 -6.51
CA VAL A 82 12.09 -3.53 -5.17
C VAL A 82 11.30 -2.56 -4.30
N GLY A 83 10.61 -3.10 -3.30
CA GLY A 83 9.70 -2.30 -2.45
C GLY A 83 8.31 -2.14 -3.07
N SER A 84 7.78 -3.20 -3.69
CA SER A 84 6.46 -3.26 -4.33
C SER A 84 5.29 -2.78 -3.46
N GLY A 85 5.45 -2.90 -2.14
CA GLY A 85 4.43 -2.57 -1.15
C GLY A 85 3.34 -3.64 -1.08
N LEU A 86 2.21 -3.29 -0.47
CA LEU A 86 1.08 -4.19 -0.36
C LEU A 86 0.16 -4.10 -1.59
N PRO A 87 -0.48 -5.21 -2.01
CA PRO A 87 -1.48 -5.18 -3.05
C PRO A 87 -2.63 -4.25 -2.67
N THR A 88 -2.90 -3.25 -3.50
CA THR A 88 -4.02 -2.34 -3.32
C THR A 88 -5.03 -2.54 -4.47
N LEU A 89 -6.31 -2.61 -4.14
CA LEU A 89 -7.38 -2.56 -5.14
C LEU A 89 -7.51 -1.11 -5.61
N THR A 90 -6.81 -0.74 -6.67
CA THR A 90 -6.96 0.55 -7.38
C THR A 90 -7.40 0.34 -8.81
#